data_AF-A0A0M3IIL1-F1
#
_entry.id   AF-A0A0M3IIL1-F1
#
_cell.length_a   1.000
_cell.length_b   1.000
_cell.length_c   1.000
_cell.angle_alpha   90.00
_cell.angle_beta   90.00
_cell.angle_gamma   90.00
#
_symmetry.space_group_name_H-M   'P 1'
#
loop_
_entity.id
_entity.type
_entity.pdbx_description
1 polymer ?
#
loop_
_entity_poly.entity_id
_entity_poly.type
_entity_poly.pdbx_seq_one_letter_code
_entity_poly.pdbx_strand_id
1 'polypeptide(L)'
;MKHKVSSHRDTGRSGEKVRSLLQRTRQTSHHIPLLLVLSTICFSTNISGDFVFDDTEAIVKNPIVRDSNRWLDVLTSDFWGRPIRSEHSHKSYRPITTLTFM
;
A
#
# COMPACT_ATOMS: atom_id res chain seq x y z
N MET A 1 20.16 1.36 -61.70
CA MET A 1 20.34 1.51 -60.24
C MET A 1 19.04 1.07 -59.55
N LYS A 2 18.98 -0.13 -58.97
CA LYS A 2 17.76 -0.71 -58.36
C LYS A 2 17.89 -0.63 -56.83
N HIS A 3 17.22 0.33 -56.19
CA HIS A 3 17.03 0.31 -54.73
C HIS A 3 15.60 -0.18 -54.43
N LYS A 4 15.46 -1.50 -54.24
CA LYS A 4 14.25 -2.11 -53.67
C LYS A 4 14.49 -2.29 -52.18
N VAL A 5 14.01 -1.32 -51.40
CA VAL A 5 14.18 -1.23 -49.95
C VAL A 5 13.48 -2.41 -49.26
N SER A 6 14.23 -3.03 -48.35
CA SER A 6 13.88 -4.18 -47.51
C SER A 6 12.84 -3.81 -46.45
N SER A 7 11.59 -3.52 -46.84
CA SER A 7 10.53 -3.10 -45.91
C SER A 7 9.66 -4.25 -45.37
N HIS A 8 9.73 -5.45 -45.95
CA HIS A 8 8.80 -6.55 -45.65
C HIS A 8 9.28 -7.55 -44.58
N ARG A 9 10.56 -7.48 -44.16
CA ARG A 9 11.16 -8.43 -43.20
C ARG A 9 11.07 -7.98 -41.74
N ASP A 10 11.04 -6.68 -41.47
CA ASP A 10 11.02 -6.15 -40.09
C ASP A 10 9.65 -6.27 -39.41
N THR A 11 8.56 -6.27 -40.17
CA THR A 11 7.19 -6.41 -39.66
C THR A 11 6.92 -7.79 -39.05
N GLY A 12 7.48 -8.86 -39.63
CA GLY A 12 7.35 -10.23 -39.10
C GLY A 12 8.08 -10.45 -37.78
N ARG A 13 9.31 -9.92 -37.68
CA ARG A 13 10.15 -10.01 -36.47
C ARG A 13 9.57 -9.20 -35.30
N SER A 14 8.91 -8.08 -35.60
CA SER A 14 8.18 -7.28 -34.61
C SER A 14 6.96 -8.04 -34.07
N GLY A 15 6.20 -8.71 -34.94
CA GLY A 15 5.03 -9.52 -34.55
C GLY A 15 5.37 -10.71 -33.65
N GLU A 16 6.47 -11.42 -33.90
CA GLU A 16 6.94 -12.52 -33.05
C GLU A 16 7.43 -12.06 -31.68
N LYS A 17 8.11 -10.90 -31.61
CA LYS A 17 8.47 -10.27 -30.33
C LYS A 17 7.23 -9.87 -29.54
N VAL A 18 6.23 -9.27 -30.18
CA VAL A 18 4.97 -8.91 -29.51
C VAL A 18 4.27 -10.17 -29.00
N ARG A 19 4.21 -11.24 -29.79
CA ARG A 19 3.62 -12.53 -29.37
C ARG A 19 4.39 -13.17 -28.21
N SER A 20 5.72 -13.15 -28.22
CA SER A 20 6.53 -13.70 -27.13
C SER A 20 6.43 -12.86 -25.86
N LEU A 21 6.31 -11.53 -25.97
CA LEU A 21 6.03 -10.64 -24.84
C LEU A 21 4.65 -10.90 -24.27
N LEU A 22 3.61 -11.02 -25.11
CA LEU A 22 2.24 -11.36 -24.69
C LEU A 22 2.17 -12.74 -24.03
N GLN A 23 2.91 -13.71 -24.55
CA GLN A 23 2.98 -15.06 -23.97
C GLN A 23 3.72 -15.06 -22.63
N ARG A 24 4.75 -14.21 -22.48
CA ARG A 24 5.47 -14.00 -21.22
C ARG A 24 4.62 -13.28 -20.18
N THR A 25 3.86 -12.23 -20.53
CA THR A 25 2.91 -11.58 -19.62
C THR A 25 1.74 -12.50 -19.23
N ARG A 26 1.26 -13.33 -20.17
CA ARG A 26 0.23 -14.34 -19.90
C ARG A 26 0.71 -15.41 -18.91
N GLN A 27 1.95 -15.87 -19.03
CA GLN A 27 2.51 -16.87 -18.12
C GLN A 27 2.70 -16.33 -16.69
N THR A 28 3.07 -15.07 -16.52
CA THR A 28 3.15 -14.43 -15.20
C THR A 28 1.79 -14.21 -14.52
N SER A 29 0.70 -14.30 -15.27
CA SER A 29 -0.66 -14.00 -14.79
C SER A 29 -1.18 -14.99 -13.75
N HIS A 30 -0.69 -16.24 -13.72
CA HIS A 30 -1.18 -17.26 -12.79
C HIS A 30 -0.54 -17.17 -11.40
N HIS A 31 0.62 -16.53 -11.30
CA HIS A 31 1.31 -16.35 -10.02
C HIS A 31 0.59 -15.33 -9.14
N ILE A 32 -0.01 -14.29 -9.74
CA ILE A 32 -0.75 -13.25 -9.01
C ILE A 32 -1.92 -13.82 -8.19
N PRO A 33 -2.89 -14.56 -8.78
CA PRO A 33 -3.99 -15.14 -7.99
C PRO A 33 -3.50 -16.15 -6.97
N LEU A 34 -2.45 -16.93 -7.27
CA LEU A 34 -1.86 -17.85 -6.31
C LEU A 34 -1.27 -17.12 -5.09
N LEU A 35 -0.53 -16.03 -5.31
CA LEU A 35 0.01 -15.20 -4.24
C LEU A 35 -1.10 -14.53 -3.42
N LEU A 36 -2.17 -14.07 -4.06
CA LEU A 36 -3.33 -13.52 -3.38
C LEU A 36 -4.03 -14.56 -2.49
N VAL A 37 -4.25 -15.78 -2.98
CA VAL A 37 -4.86 -16.85 -2.19
C VAL A 37 -3.97 -17.25 -1.02
N LEU A 38 -2.68 -17.47 -1.27
CA LEU A 38 -1.75 -17.91 -0.24
C LEU A 38 -1.57 -16.86 0.85
N SER A 39 -1.44 -15.58 0.48
CA SER A 39 -1.39 -14.48 1.45
C SER A 39 -2.69 -14.38 2.26
N THR A 40 -3.85 -14.45 1.60
CA THR A 40 -5.15 -14.42 2.29
C THR A 40 -5.27 -15.55 3.31
N ILE A 41 -4.90 -16.78 2.95
CA ILE A 41 -4.92 -17.92 3.88
C ILE A 41 -3.96 -17.68 5.06
N CYS A 42 -2.73 -17.24 4.79
CA CYS A 42 -1.73 -17.00 5.82
C CYS A 42 -2.15 -15.92 6.83
N PHE A 43 -2.84 -14.87 6.39
CA PHE A 43 -3.32 -13.80 7.26
C PHE A 43 -4.73 -14.01 7.82
N SER A 44 -5.49 -15.00 7.30
CA SER A 44 -6.88 -15.26 7.71
C SER A 44 -7.02 -15.60 9.21
N THR A 45 -5.99 -16.20 9.80
CA THR A 45 -5.99 -16.57 11.22
C THR A 45 -5.99 -15.35 12.15
N ASN A 46 -5.58 -14.19 11.66
CA ASN A 46 -5.53 -12.94 12.42
C ASN A 46 -6.70 -12.00 12.12
N ILE A 47 -7.75 -12.46 11.41
CA ILE A 47 -8.96 -11.64 11.15
C ILE A 47 -9.62 -11.21 12.47
N SER A 48 -9.60 -12.07 13.49
CA SER A 48 -10.10 -11.78 14.84
C SER A 48 -8.97 -11.46 15.81
N GLY A 49 -7.82 -11.00 15.32
CA GLY A 49 -6.68 -10.60 16.15
C GLY A 49 -6.95 -9.33 16.93
N ASP A 50 -6.32 -9.22 18.10
CA ASP A 50 -6.37 -8.01 18.91
C ASP A 50 -5.37 -6.94 18.42
N PHE A 51 -5.53 -5.72 18.92
CA PHE A 51 -4.60 -4.63 18.65
C PHE A 51 -3.19 -4.97 19.13
N VAL A 52 -2.21 -4.77 18.25
CA VAL A 52 -0.79 -4.93 18.59
C VAL A 52 -0.31 -3.65 19.26
N PHE A 53 0.95 -3.61 19.69
CA PHE A 53 1.53 -2.51 20.48
C PHE A 53 1.26 -1.12 19.89
N ASP A 54 1.61 -0.89 18.62
CA ASP A 54 1.41 0.41 17.97
C ASP A 54 -0.07 0.75 17.80
N ASP A 55 -0.90 -0.23 17.43
CA ASP A 55 -2.34 0.00 17.27
C ASP A 55 -2.99 0.37 18.62
N THR A 56 -2.54 -0.29 19.68
CA THR A 56 -3.02 -0.03 21.05
C THR A 56 -2.69 1.41 21.47
N GLU A 57 -1.47 1.87 21.23
CA GLU A 57 -1.09 3.25 21.55
C GLU A 57 -1.81 4.27 20.66
N ALA A 58 -1.92 4.01 19.35
CA ALA A 58 -2.47 4.96 18.39
C ALA A 58 -4.01 5.06 18.41
N ILE A 59 -4.71 3.97 18.74
CA ILE A 59 -6.18 3.85 18.67
C ILE A 59 -6.79 3.70 20.07
N VAL A 60 -6.31 2.71 20.84
CA VAL A 60 -6.96 2.35 22.12
C VAL A 60 -6.61 3.30 23.25
N LYS A 61 -5.38 3.81 23.31
CA LYS A 61 -4.93 4.71 24.37
C LYS A 61 -4.90 6.18 23.97
N ASN A 62 -5.06 6.48 22.68
CA ASN A 62 -5.02 7.84 22.18
C ASN A 62 -6.32 8.59 22.52
N PRO A 63 -6.30 9.60 23.41
CA PRO A 63 -7.51 10.31 23.82
C PRO A 63 -8.10 11.15 22.69
N ILE A 64 -7.30 11.54 21.69
CA ILE A 64 -7.79 12.26 20.50
C ILE A 64 -8.66 11.34 19.67
N VAL A 65 -8.25 10.07 19.51
CA VAL A 65 -9.02 9.08 18.74
C VAL A 65 -10.29 8.66 19.47
N ARG A 66 -10.23 8.53 20.81
CA ARG A 66 -11.36 8.02 21.61
C ARG A 66 -12.42 9.05 21.99
N ASP A 67 -12.11 10.34 21.92
CA ASP A 67 -13.02 11.41 22.30
C ASP A 67 -13.31 12.31 21.10
N SER A 68 -14.51 12.16 20.52
CA SER A 68 -14.96 12.93 19.37
C SER A 68 -15.01 14.44 19.63
N ASN A 69 -14.97 14.91 20.88
CA ASN A 69 -14.92 16.34 21.20
C ASN A 69 -13.50 16.93 21.07
N ARG A 70 -12.48 16.06 21.00
CA ARG A 70 -11.06 16.45 21.02
C ARG A 70 -10.38 16.38 19.67
N TRP A 71 -11.14 16.22 18.59
CA TRP A 71 -10.61 16.10 17.23
C TRP A 71 -9.71 17.27 16.80
N LEU A 72 -9.94 18.49 17.31
CA LEU A 72 -9.07 19.65 17.05
C LEU A 72 -7.68 19.52 17.67
N ASP A 73 -7.52 18.74 18.74
CA ASP A 73 -6.22 18.50 19.39
C ASP A 73 -5.24 17.81 18.44
N VAL A 74 -5.72 17.15 17.38
CA VAL A 74 -4.89 16.54 16.33
C VAL A 74 -3.94 17.54 15.66
N LEU A 75 -4.32 18.82 15.61
CA LEU A 75 -3.52 19.88 14.98
C LEU A 75 -2.32 20.31 15.85
N THR A 76 -2.34 19.96 17.13
CA THR A 76 -1.34 20.39 18.13
C THR A 76 -0.65 19.22 18.83
N SER A 77 -0.96 17.99 18.42
CA SER A 77 -0.47 16.76 19.01
C SER A 77 0.29 15.91 17.97
N ASP A 78 1.10 14.99 18.46
CA ASP A 78 1.68 13.93 17.63
C ASP A 78 0.69 12.79 17.40
N PHE A 79 1.11 11.84 16.55
CA PHE A 79 0.35 10.65 16.17
C PHE A 79 -0.13 9.81 17.36
N TRP A 80 0.58 9.85 18.49
CA TRP A 80 0.30 9.05 19.68
C TRP A 80 -0.55 9.81 20.72
N GLY A 81 -1.02 11.01 20.38
CA GLY A 81 -1.89 11.80 21.26
C GLY A 81 -1.16 12.66 22.29
N ARG A 82 0.15 12.92 22.11
CA ARG A 82 0.94 13.78 23.00
C ARG A 82 1.08 15.18 22.39
N PRO A 83 1.08 16.27 23.18
CA PRO A 83 1.33 17.61 22.63
C PRO A 83 2.65 17.65 21.85
N ILE A 84 2.63 18.15 20.61
CA ILE A 84 3.78 18.06 19.69
C ILE A 84 5.03 18.78 20.21
N ARG A 85 4.84 19.76 21.10
CA ARG A 85 5.93 20.53 21.74
C ARG A 85 6.51 19.85 22.99
N SER A 86 5.88 18.81 23.51
CA SER A 86 6.36 18.05 24.67
C SER A 86 7.68 17.32 24.39
N GLU A 87 8.57 17.23 25.37
CA GLU A 87 9.78 16.40 25.32
C GLU A 87 9.47 14.90 25.19
N HIS A 88 8.28 14.49 25.66
CA HIS A 88 7.81 13.11 25.56
C HIS A 88 7.12 12.80 24.22
N SER A 89 7.05 13.78 23.31
CA SER A 89 6.48 13.57 21.98
C SER A 89 7.49 12.90 21.06
N HIS A 90 7.02 11.95 20.25
CA HIS A 90 7.82 11.36 19.18
C HIS A 90 7.96 12.27 17.95
N LYS A 91 7.37 13.47 17.98
CA LYS A 91 7.38 14.48 16.91
C LYS A 91 6.83 13.97 15.56
N SER A 92 6.17 12.82 15.56
CA SER A 92 5.51 12.23 14.39
C SER A 92 4.16 12.91 14.17
N TYR A 93 4.12 13.94 13.31
CA TYR A 93 2.89 14.65 12.98
C TYR A 93 2.15 13.97 11.81
N ARG A 94 0.98 13.36 12.09
CA ARG A 94 0.20 12.56 11.13
C ARG A 94 -1.31 12.82 11.25
N PRO A 95 -1.77 14.07 11.07
CA PRO A 95 -3.14 14.45 11.39
C PRO A 95 -4.19 13.69 10.57
N ILE A 96 -3.95 13.48 9.27
CA ILE A 96 -4.89 12.76 8.41
C ILE A 96 -5.03 11.31 8.86
N THR A 97 -3.93 10.61 9.15
CA THR A 97 -3.97 9.22 9.63
C THR A 97 -4.67 9.12 10.99
N THR A 98 -4.37 10.01 11.94
CA THR A 98 -5.04 10.01 13.24
C THR A 98 -6.55 10.23 13.10
N LEU A 99 -6.99 11.11 12.19
CA LEU A 99 -8.42 11.32 11.90
C LEU A 99 -9.09 10.07 11.30
N THR A 100 -8.38 9.26 10.49
CA THR A 100 -8.96 8.02 9.94
C THR A 100 -9.24 6.93 10.97
N PHE A 101 -8.76 7.09 12.21
CA PHE A 101 -9.03 6.16 13.31
C PHE A 101 -10.21 6.57 14.20
N MET A 102 -10.71 7.82 14.05
CA MET A 102 -11.83 8.37 14.83
C MET A 102 -13.19 7.84 14.40
#